data_AF-A0A7J6CFH7-F1
#
_entry.id   AF-A0A7J6CFH7-F1
#
_cell.length_a   1.000
_cell.length_b   1.000
_cell.length_c   1.000
_cell.angle_alpha   90.00
_cell.angle_beta   90.00
_cell.angle_gamma   90.00
#
_symmetry.space_group_name_H-M   'P 1'
#
loop_
_entity.id
_entity.type
_entity.pdbx_description
1 polymer ?
#
loop_
_entity_poly.entity_id
_entity_poly.type
_entity_poly.pdbx_seq_one_letter_code
_entity_poly.pdbx_strand_id
1 'polypeptide(L)'
;MTSVNTSCEAVNCSCSTNITVWESTINQLYTYFYLIIFIPGLLCNTLALWVLCRFIRKKTKAIIFMINLTIADLAHVLSLPLRIHYYIRQDWPFGSTLCMLCFYLKYLNMYASIVFLVCISIQRCAFLLRPFCAKQWKSRYDVCISVAVWVVVGLCCSPFILMRSNATSATRSCFKDLPMRALNVPSAISMMVAAELLGFLGPLIIIGFCTYLIVKSFRHRNQKQQFTGSTRKALRMVRVCTGVFLFCFVPYHINFLLYLMVTQNIITNCAASQAIRQFHPISLCIASLNCCLNPLIYYFLTTEFKQQLSQHGSSVLRGRLMSTESTSSYRE
;
A
#
# COMPACT_ATOMS: atom_id res chain seq x y z
N MET A 1 -19.30 22.65 -39.64
CA MET A 1 -20.61 22.00 -39.37
C MET A 1 -20.57 20.62 -40.00
N THR A 2 -20.85 19.58 -39.19
CA THR A 2 -21.45 18.27 -39.55
C THR A 2 -20.84 17.50 -40.74
N SER A 3 -20.32 16.28 -40.57
CA SER A 3 -21.04 15.13 -40.02
C SER A 3 -20.12 14.04 -39.47
N VAL A 4 -20.46 13.56 -38.28
CA VAL A 4 -20.04 12.27 -37.73
C VAL A 4 -20.92 11.22 -38.41
N ASN A 5 -20.36 10.37 -39.26
CA ASN A 5 -21.04 9.16 -39.73
C ASN A 5 -20.61 7.97 -38.88
N THR A 6 -21.45 7.68 -37.88
CA THR A 6 -21.51 6.41 -37.16
C THR A 6 -22.20 5.37 -38.04
N SER A 7 -21.43 4.45 -38.61
CA SER A 7 -21.91 3.15 -39.05
C SER A 7 -20.75 2.14 -38.96
N CYS A 8 -20.59 1.54 -37.79
CA CYS A 8 -19.73 0.37 -37.62
C CYS A 8 -20.55 -0.87 -37.99
N GLU A 9 -20.40 -1.35 -39.22
CA GLU A 9 -20.76 -2.70 -39.60
C GLU A 9 -19.63 -3.67 -39.21
N ALA A 10 -20.04 -4.89 -38.87
CA ALA A 10 -19.26 -5.86 -38.12
C ALA A 10 -18.00 -6.40 -38.85
N VAL A 11 -17.06 -6.89 -38.01
CA VAL A 11 -16.03 -7.92 -38.27
C VAL A 11 -14.55 -7.49 -38.26
N ASN A 12 -14.15 -6.21 -38.31
CA ASN A 12 -12.72 -5.89 -38.19
C ASN A 12 -12.37 -4.52 -37.57
N CYS A 13 -12.82 -4.25 -36.34
CA CYS A 13 -12.14 -3.23 -35.52
C CYS A 13 -10.80 -3.78 -35.07
N SER A 14 -9.74 -3.53 -35.85
CA SER A 14 -8.36 -3.74 -35.41
C SER A 14 -8.13 -2.93 -34.14
N CYS A 15 -7.96 -3.62 -33.03
CA CYS A 15 -7.72 -3.04 -31.72
C CYS A 15 -6.24 -2.64 -31.62
N SER A 16 -5.81 -1.74 -32.51
CA SER A 16 -4.43 -1.31 -32.66
C SER A 16 -4.15 -0.15 -31.72
N THR A 17 -3.82 -0.47 -30.46
CA THR A 17 -3.13 0.52 -29.63
C THR A 17 -1.68 0.60 -30.11
N ASN A 18 -1.15 1.80 -30.32
CA ASN A 18 0.26 1.97 -30.59
C ASN A 18 1.08 1.59 -29.34
N ILE A 19 1.59 0.36 -29.30
CA ILE A 19 2.21 -0.28 -28.14
C ILE A 19 3.37 0.58 -27.60
N THR A 20 4.15 1.18 -28.49
CA THR A 20 5.30 2.03 -28.15
C THR A 20 4.90 3.30 -27.38
N VAL A 21 3.81 3.95 -27.79
CA VAL A 21 3.27 5.15 -27.12
C VAL A 21 2.76 4.80 -25.72
N TRP A 22 2.09 3.66 -25.59
CA TRP A 22 1.58 3.19 -24.31
C TRP A 22 2.70 2.83 -23.32
N GLU A 23 3.76 2.15 -23.78
CA GLU A 23 4.93 1.82 -22.95
C GLU A 23 5.67 3.06 -22.45
N SER A 24 5.87 4.05 -23.32
CA SER A 24 6.45 5.35 -22.93
C SER A 24 5.59 6.05 -21.87
N THR A 25 4.27 6.08 -22.07
CA THR A 25 3.31 6.68 -21.13
C THR A 25 3.36 6.00 -19.76
N ILE A 26 3.43 4.67 -19.71
CA ILE A 26 3.54 3.92 -18.44
C ILE A 26 4.86 4.22 -17.72
N ASN A 27 5.97 4.28 -18.45
CA ASN A 27 7.27 4.58 -17.86
C ASN A 27 7.28 5.98 -17.22
N GLN A 28 6.72 6.97 -17.91
CA GLN A 28 6.54 8.32 -17.39
C GLN A 28 5.64 8.32 -16.14
N LEU A 29 4.50 7.62 -16.20
CA LEU A 29 3.60 7.49 -15.06
C LEU A 29 4.33 6.94 -13.83
N TYR A 30 5.03 5.80 -13.95
CA TYR A 30 5.78 5.23 -12.83
C TYR A 30 6.86 6.17 -12.30
N THR A 31 7.60 6.83 -13.19
CA THR A 31 8.66 7.77 -12.83
C THR A 31 8.12 8.91 -11.97
N TYR A 32 7.15 9.67 -12.49
CA TYR A 32 6.60 10.82 -11.78
C TYR A 32 5.88 10.40 -10.50
N PHE A 33 5.12 9.31 -10.56
CA PHE A 33 4.40 8.82 -9.40
C PHE A 33 5.34 8.39 -8.28
N TYR A 34 6.39 7.63 -8.59
CA TYR A 34 7.37 7.20 -7.60
C TYR A 34 8.21 8.36 -7.05
N LEU A 35 8.53 9.37 -7.86
CA LEU A 35 9.14 10.61 -7.37
C LEU A 35 8.24 11.35 -6.37
N ILE A 36 6.95 11.48 -6.68
CA ILE A 36 5.97 12.18 -5.83
C ILE A 36 5.80 11.47 -4.48
N ILE A 37 5.76 10.13 -4.45
CA ILE A 37 5.55 9.40 -3.19
C ILE A 37 6.85 9.15 -2.41
N PHE A 38 8.02 9.19 -3.05
CA PHE A 38 9.30 8.87 -2.40
C PHE A 38 9.60 9.83 -1.24
N ILE A 39 9.56 11.14 -1.49
CA ILE A 39 9.92 12.13 -0.48
C ILE A 39 8.93 12.13 0.69
N PRO A 40 7.59 12.24 0.48
CA PRO A 40 6.63 12.21 1.57
C PRO A 40 6.64 10.86 2.30
N GLY A 41 6.75 9.75 1.56
CA GLY A 41 6.82 8.41 2.12
C GLY A 41 8.03 8.25 3.04
N LEU A 42 9.21 8.72 2.63
CA LEU A 42 10.43 8.61 3.43
C LEU A 42 10.35 9.47 4.69
N LEU A 43 9.97 10.74 4.53
CA LEU A 43 9.90 11.69 5.65
C LEU A 43 8.83 11.29 6.67
N CYS A 44 7.60 11.02 6.21
CA CYS A 44 6.48 10.69 7.10
C CYS A 44 6.71 9.37 7.84
N ASN A 45 7.20 8.33 7.17
CA ASN A 45 7.44 7.04 7.84
C ASN A 45 8.67 7.05 8.74
N THR A 46 9.73 7.80 8.40
CA THR A 46 10.90 7.96 9.29
C THR A 46 10.50 8.70 10.57
N LEU A 47 9.75 9.80 10.43
CA LEU A 47 9.22 10.54 11.57
C LEU A 47 8.28 9.66 12.41
N ALA A 48 7.38 8.93 11.77
CA ALA A 48 6.48 8.01 12.46
C ALA A 48 7.23 6.93 13.23
N LEU A 49 8.22 6.29 12.61
CA LEU A 49 9.04 5.27 13.26
C LEU A 49 9.79 5.86 14.47
N TRP A 50 10.40 7.04 14.33
CA TRP A 50 11.10 7.72 15.42
C TRP A 50 10.17 8.02 16.61
N VAL A 51 9.00 8.60 16.34
CA VAL A 51 7.96 8.86 17.35
C VAL A 51 7.52 7.56 18.01
N LEU A 52 7.11 6.56 17.24
CA LEU A 52 6.58 5.30 17.77
C LEU A 52 7.61 4.55 18.62
N CYS A 53 8.88 4.52 18.22
CA CYS A 53 9.96 3.91 18.99
C CYS A 53 10.21 4.64 20.32
N ARG A 54 10.19 5.97 20.35
CA ARG A 54 10.32 6.75 21.60
C ARG A 54 9.15 6.48 22.56
N PHE A 55 7.95 6.26 22.04
CA PHE A 55 6.74 6.05 22.84
C PHE A 55 6.39 4.59 23.11
N ILE A 56 7.20 3.63 22.64
CA ILE A 56 6.99 2.19 22.89
C ILE A 56 6.92 1.88 24.40
N ARG A 57 7.66 2.63 25.22
CA ARG A 57 7.69 2.51 26.69
C ARG A 57 6.36 2.89 27.35
N LYS A 58 5.50 3.67 26.69
CA LYS A 58 4.17 4.08 27.22
C LYS A 58 3.10 2.98 27.08
N LYS A 59 3.46 1.77 26.61
CA LYS A 59 2.59 0.57 26.52
C LYS A 59 1.26 0.78 25.80
N THR A 60 1.21 1.72 24.84
CA THR A 60 -0.02 1.96 24.07
C THR A 60 -0.30 0.77 23.16
N LYS A 61 -1.46 0.15 23.32
CA LYS A 61 -1.83 -1.03 22.53
C LYS A 61 -1.92 -0.68 21.04
N ALA A 62 -1.48 -1.58 20.17
CA ALA A 62 -1.30 -1.44 18.71
C ALA A 62 -0.02 -0.73 18.23
N ILE A 63 0.82 -0.15 19.11
CA ILE A 63 2.08 0.50 18.66
C ILE A 63 2.98 -0.45 17.88
N ILE A 64 3.07 -1.72 18.30
CA ILE A 64 3.93 -2.70 17.63
C ILE A 64 3.47 -2.95 16.19
N PHE A 65 2.16 -3.13 15.93
CA PHE A 65 1.65 -3.28 14.57
C PHE A 65 1.93 -2.03 13.72
N MET A 66 1.80 -0.85 14.32
CA MET A 66 2.10 0.42 13.66
C MET A 66 3.60 0.55 13.30
N ILE A 67 4.51 0.14 14.20
CA ILE A 67 5.95 0.11 13.91
C ILE A 67 6.25 -0.85 12.75
N ASN A 68 5.68 -2.05 12.77
CA ASN A 68 5.90 -3.01 11.68
C ASN A 68 5.36 -2.49 10.34
N LEU A 69 4.22 -1.79 10.35
CA LEU A 69 3.67 -1.12 9.17
C LEU A 69 4.65 -0.05 8.64
N THR A 70 5.20 0.80 9.51
CA THR A 70 6.23 1.79 9.10
C THR A 70 7.52 1.15 8.58
N ILE A 71 7.93 0.00 9.11
CA ILE A 71 9.12 -0.72 8.63
C ILE A 71 8.86 -1.27 7.22
N ALA A 72 7.69 -1.86 7.00
CA ALA A 72 7.28 -2.33 5.68
C ALA A 72 7.21 -1.18 4.66
N ASP A 73 6.68 -0.03 5.05
CA ASP A 73 6.58 1.17 4.21
C ASP A 73 7.96 1.74 3.86
N LEU A 74 8.85 1.88 4.84
CA LEU A 74 10.23 2.33 4.62
C LEU A 74 11.00 1.39 3.69
N ALA A 75 10.87 0.08 3.88
CA ALA A 75 11.53 -0.89 3.00
C ALA A 75 11.07 -0.75 1.54
N HIS A 76 9.78 -0.51 1.31
CA HIS A 76 9.27 -0.22 -0.03
C HIS A 76 9.79 1.11 -0.58
N VAL A 77 9.68 2.18 0.21
CA VAL A 77 10.09 3.54 -0.20
C VAL A 77 11.58 3.59 -0.55
N LEU A 78 12.43 2.91 0.22
CA LEU A 78 13.87 2.81 -0.05
C LEU A 78 14.20 2.06 -1.35
N SER A 79 13.28 1.22 -1.86
CA SER A 79 13.43 0.56 -3.16
C SER A 79 13.03 1.45 -4.35
N LEU A 80 12.32 2.56 -4.12
CA LEU A 80 11.80 3.43 -5.18
C LEU A 80 12.89 4.13 -6.01
N PRO A 81 14.01 4.64 -5.46
CA PRO A 81 15.05 5.28 -6.27
C PRO A 81 15.60 4.38 -7.37
N LEU A 82 15.77 3.09 -7.08
CA LEU A 82 16.24 2.10 -8.06
C LEU A 82 15.20 1.86 -9.16
N ARG A 83 13.92 1.79 -8.78
CA ARG A 83 12.80 1.71 -9.74
C ARG A 83 12.74 2.95 -10.63
N ILE A 84 12.85 4.14 -10.05
CA ILE A 84 12.86 5.41 -10.78
C ILE A 84 14.01 5.44 -11.78
N HIS A 85 15.21 5.02 -11.38
CA HIS A 85 16.35 4.88 -12.29
C HIS A 85 16.01 4.00 -13.49
N TYR A 86 15.42 2.82 -13.25
CA TYR A 86 15.00 1.91 -14.30
C TYR A 86 14.00 2.55 -15.27
N TYR A 87 12.94 3.18 -14.76
CA TYR A 87 11.90 3.77 -15.61
C TYR A 87 12.40 4.99 -16.42
N ILE A 88 13.41 5.71 -15.94
CA ILE A 88 14.04 6.80 -16.69
C ILE A 88 15.04 6.28 -17.73
N ARG A 89 15.94 5.37 -17.32
CA ARG A 89 17.09 4.95 -18.14
C ARG A 89 16.82 3.75 -19.03
N GLN A 90 15.75 3.01 -18.75
CA GLN A 90 15.45 1.71 -19.37
C GLN A 90 16.65 0.74 -19.29
N ASP A 91 17.46 0.88 -18.23
CA ASP A 91 18.66 0.08 -17.97
C ASP A 91 18.72 -0.30 -16.48
N TRP A 92 19.18 -1.52 -16.18
CA TRP A 92 19.35 -2.04 -14.82
C TRP A 92 20.80 -2.50 -14.57
N PRO A 93 21.69 -1.62 -14.08
CA PRO A 93 23.09 -1.96 -13.83
C PRO A 93 23.33 -2.66 -12.48
N PHE A 94 22.32 -2.78 -11.60
CA PHE A 94 22.50 -3.19 -10.20
C PHE A 94 22.46 -4.71 -9.96
N GLY A 95 22.42 -5.51 -11.01
CA GLY A 95 22.41 -6.97 -10.95
C GLY A 95 21.05 -7.60 -10.58
N SER A 96 20.92 -8.91 -10.85
CA SER A 96 19.65 -9.63 -10.72
C SER A 96 19.13 -9.69 -9.28
N THR A 97 20.00 -9.82 -8.28
CA THR A 97 19.61 -9.91 -6.87
C THR A 97 18.84 -8.68 -6.42
N LEU A 98 19.35 -7.48 -6.76
CA LEU A 98 18.69 -6.24 -6.36
C LEU A 98 17.38 -6.02 -7.11
N CYS A 99 17.30 -6.43 -8.39
CA CYS A 99 16.06 -6.39 -9.16
C CYS A 99 14.96 -7.24 -8.48
N MET A 100 15.30 -8.48 -8.12
CA MET A 100 14.41 -9.41 -7.45
C MET A 100 14.01 -8.91 -6.05
N LEU A 101 14.96 -8.34 -5.29
CA LEU A 101 14.68 -7.75 -3.99
C LEU A 101 13.72 -6.57 -4.11
N CYS A 102 13.97 -5.63 -5.03
CA CYS A 102 13.07 -4.49 -5.25
C CYS A 102 11.67 -4.95 -5.66
N PHE A 103 11.57 -5.97 -6.51
CA PHE A 103 10.29 -6.57 -6.90
C PHE A 103 9.57 -7.17 -5.67
N TYR A 104 10.26 -8.00 -4.90
CA TYR A 104 9.75 -8.62 -3.68
C TYR A 104 9.26 -7.61 -2.64
N LEU A 105 10.04 -6.55 -2.38
CA LEU A 105 9.70 -5.53 -1.38
C LEU A 105 8.37 -4.82 -1.66
N LYS A 106 7.95 -4.70 -2.92
CA LYS A 106 6.63 -4.14 -3.27
C LYS A 106 5.49 -5.05 -2.83
N TYR A 107 5.57 -6.34 -3.11
CA TYR A 107 4.53 -7.30 -2.72
C TYR A 107 4.55 -7.57 -1.22
N LEU A 108 5.74 -7.70 -0.64
CA LEU A 108 5.93 -7.82 0.80
C LEU A 108 5.29 -6.63 1.53
N ASN A 109 5.54 -5.40 1.08
CA ASN A 109 4.91 -4.21 1.65
C ASN A 109 3.38 -4.24 1.52
N MET A 110 2.86 -4.55 0.34
CA MET A 110 1.42 -4.60 0.09
C MET A 110 0.72 -5.58 1.03
N TYR A 111 1.16 -6.84 1.05
CA TYR A 111 0.52 -7.88 1.88
C TYR A 111 0.80 -7.69 3.37
N ALA A 112 2.00 -7.26 3.78
CA ALA A 112 2.26 -6.91 5.18
C ALA A 112 1.35 -5.76 5.63
N SER A 113 1.17 -4.73 4.80
CA SER A 113 0.25 -3.62 5.09
C SER A 113 -1.17 -4.09 5.28
N ILE A 114 -1.69 -4.90 4.35
CA ILE A 114 -3.02 -5.50 4.44
C ILE A 114 -3.20 -6.23 5.78
N VAL A 115 -2.28 -7.14 6.12
CA VAL A 115 -2.40 -7.97 7.31
C VAL A 115 -2.26 -7.12 8.58
N PHE A 116 -1.34 -6.14 8.64
CA PHE A 116 -1.21 -5.27 9.81
C PHE A 116 -2.42 -4.35 10.01
N LEU A 117 -3.05 -3.84 8.94
CA LEU A 117 -4.31 -3.09 9.03
C LEU A 117 -5.45 -3.95 9.59
N VAL A 118 -5.50 -5.23 9.19
CA VAL A 118 -6.44 -6.21 9.75
C VAL A 118 -6.15 -6.47 11.23
N CYS A 119 -4.90 -6.73 11.61
CA CYS A 119 -4.51 -6.95 13.01
C CYS A 119 -4.89 -5.76 13.89
N ILE A 120 -4.63 -4.53 13.42
CA ILE A 120 -5.05 -3.29 14.06
C ILE A 120 -6.58 -3.26 14.24
N SER A 121 -7.33 -3.58 13.19
CA SER A 121 -8.80 -3.52 13.19
C SER A 121 -9.41 -4.55 14.13
N ILE A 122 -8.91 -5.80 14.11
CA ILE A 122 -9.30 -6.87 15.03
C ILE A 122 -9.00 -6.45 16.46
N GLN A 123 -7.78 -5.97 16.75
CA GLN A 123 -7.40 -5.60 18.11
C GLN A 123 -8.29 -4.48 18.67
N ARG A 124 -8.60 -3.47 17.85
CA ARG A 124 -9.51 -2.39 18.25
C ARG A 124 -10.94 -2.87 18.46
N CYS A 125 -11.43 -3.75 17.58
CA CYS A 125 -12.75 -4.35 17.72
C CYS A 125 -12.84 -5.20 18.99
N ALA A 126 -11.87 -6.09 19.21
CA ALA A 126 -11.81 -6.97 20.37
C ALA A 126 -11.75 -6.19 21.70
N PHE A 127 -10.93 -5.14 21.78
CA PHE A 127 -10.82 -4.33 23.00
C PHE A 127 -12.06 -3.47 23.27
N LEU A 128 -12.76 -3.05 22.22
CA LEU A 128 -14.02 -2.33 22.37
C LEU A 128 -15.14 -3.24 22.89
N LEU A 129 -15.25 -4.45 22.32
CA LEU A 129 -16.30 -5.41 22.64
C LEU A 129 -16.04 -6.16 23.94
N ARG A 130 -14.78 -6.45 24.27
CA ARG A 130 -14.35 -7.21 25.46
C ARG A 130 -13.25 -6.47 26.23
N PRO A 131 -13.61 -5.47 27.06
CA PRO A 131 -12.63 -4.67 27.80
C PRO A 131 -11.78 -5.48 28.78
N PHE A 132 -12.30 -6.58 29.33
CA PHE A 132 -11.53 -7.49 30.19
C PHE A 132 -10.38 -8.17 29.44
N CYS A 133 -10.60 -8.60 28.19
CA CYS A 133 -9.53 -9.13 27.34
C CYS A 133 -8.46 -8.06 27.07
N ALA A 134 -8.85 -6.80 26.90
CA ALA A 134 -7.91 -5.69 26.71
C ALA A 134 -6.98 -5.47 27.92
N LYS A 135 -7.50 -5.65 29.14
CA LYS A 135 -6.74 -5.54 30.39
C LYS A 135 -5.69 -6.65 30.51
N GLN A 136 -6.06 -7.88 30.15
CA GLN A 136 -5.16 -9.05 30.21
C GLN A 136 -4.18 -9.14 29.03
N TRP A 137 -4.44 -8.41 27.94
CA TRP A 137 -3.60 -8.45 26.73
C TRP A 137 -2.17 -7.98 27.01
N LYS A 138 -1.19 -8.84 26.77
CA LYS A 138 0.24 -8.53 26.97
C LYS A 138 0.88 -8.09 25.66
N SER A 139 1.87 -7.19 25.74
CA SER A 139 2.62 -6.70 24.58
C SER A 139 3.31 -7.82 23.79
N ARG A 140 3.64 -8.94 24.45
CA ARG A 140 4.25 -10.11 23.81
C ARG A 140 3.36 -10.72 22.72
N TYR A 141 2.03 -10.62 22.85
CA TYR A 141 1.10 -11.13 21.83
C TYR A 141 1.22 -10.33 20.55
N ASP A 142 1.33 -9.01 20.63
CA ASP A 142 1.53 -8.16 19.45
C ASP A 142 2.87 -8.47 18.77
N VAL A 143 3.93 -8.75 19.54
CA VAL A 143 5.23 -9.19 19.00
C VAL A 143 5.11 -10.55 18.30
N CYS A 144 4.55 -11.57 18.97
CA CYS A 144 4.39 -12.91 18.39
C CYS A 144 3.55 -12.87 17.10
N ILE A 145 2.44 -12.13 17.11
CA ILE A 145 1.60 -11.93 15.91
C ILE A 145 2.43 -11.26 14.82
N SER A 146 3.19 -10.21 15.12
CA SER A 146 4.00 -9.51 14.11
C SER A 146 5.08 -10.40 13.50
N VAL A 147 5.76 -11.21 14.32
CA VAL A 147 6.75 -12.19 13.84
C VAL A 147 6.07 -13.23 12.93
N ALA A 148 4.92 -13.76 13.34
CA ALA A 148 4.16 -14.70 12.52
C ALA A 148 3.72 -14.06 11.19
N VAL A 149 3.29 -12.80 11.19
CA VAL A 149 2.94 -12.05 9.97
C VAL A 149 4.14 -11.94 9.04
N TRP A 150 5.32 -11.54 9.54
CA TRP A 150 6.52 -11.44 8.71
C TRP A 150 6.93 -12.77 8.10
N VAL A 151 6.90 -13.85 8.89
CA VAL A 151 7.23 -15.19 8.40
C VAL A 151 6.22 -15.64 7.34
N VAL A 152 4.92 -15.59 7.64
CA VAL A 152 3.87 -16.05 6.73
C VAL A 152 3.84 -15.22 5.45
N VAL A 153 3.81 -13.89 5.56
CA VAL A 153 3.77 -13.01 4.37
C VAL A 153 5.07 -13.14 3.59
N GLY A 154 6.22 -13.20 4.25
CA GLY A 154 7.51 -13.36 3.58
C GLY A 154 7.60 -14.66 2.79
N LEU A 155 7.20 -15.77 3.41
CA LEU A 155 7.14 -17.08 2.75
C LEU A 155 6.14 -17.07 1.59
N CYS A 156 4.92 -16.56 1.78
CA CYS A 156 3.90 -16.51 0.73
C CYS A 156 4.25 -15.56 -0.43
N CYS A 157 5.07 -14.54 -0.19
CA CYS A 157 5.54 -13.62 -1.24
C CYS A 157 6.74 -14.20 -2.02
N SER A 158 7.48 -15.14 -1.44
CA SER A 158 8.70 -15.71 -2.06
C SER A 158 8.47 -16.40 -3.41
N PRO A 159 7.36 -17.14 -3.67
CA PRO A 159 7.11 -17.75 -4.97
C PRO A 159 7.03 -16.72 -6.08
N PHE A 160 6.49 -15.52 -5.84
CA PHE A 160 6.42 -14.47 -6.87
C PHE A 160 7.80 -14.08 -7.42
N ILE A 161 8.86 -14.20 -6.62
CA ILE A 161 10.25 -14.04 -7.07
C ILE A 161 10.69 -15.25 -7.89
N LEU A 162 10.44 -16.46 -7.37
CA LEU A 162 10.85 -17.71 -8.00
C LEU A 162 10.15 -17.96 -9.35
N MET A 163 8.95 -17.41 -9.53
CA MET A 163 8.19 -17.42 -10.78
C MET A 163 8.80 -16.53 -11.85
N ARG A 164 9.73 -15.63 -11.52
CA ARG A 164 10.31 -14.69 -12.48
C ARG A 164 11.66 -15.21 -12.97
N SER A 165 11.91 -15.11 -14.27
CA SER A 165 13.20 -15.51 -14.83
C SER A 165 14.28 -14.55 -14.33
N ASN A 166 15.51 -15.03 -14.12
CA ASN A 166 16.61 -14.13 -13.80
C ASN A 166 16.81 -13.17 -14.98
N ALA A 167 17.16 -11.93 -14.69
CA ALA A 167 17.57 -11.01 -15.75
C ALA A 167 18.78 -11.65 -16.44
N THR A 168 18.66 -11.94 -17.73
CA THR A 168 19.82 -12.39 -18.50
C THR A 168 20.78 -11.21 -18.60
N SER A 169 22.08 -11.44 -18.39
CA SER A 169 23.11 -10.39 -18.46
C SER A 169 23.12 -9.63 -19.79
N ALA A 170 22.51 -10.22 -20.83
CA ALA A 170 22.38 -9.65 -22.17
C ALA A 170 21.33 -8.53 -22.29
N THR A 171 20.25 -8.51 -21.50
CA THR A 171 19.13 -7.56 -21.72
C THR A 171 18.99 -6.46 -20.67
N ARG A 172 19.81 -6.45 -19.60
CA ARG A 172 19.79 -5.44 -18.50
C ARG A 172 18.38 -4.94 -18.11
N SER A 173 17.39 -5.83 -18.17
CA SER A 173 15.98 -5.52 -18.01
C SER A 173 15.45 -5.98 -16.65
N CYS A 174 14.46 -5.29 -16.10
CA CYS A 174 13.88 -5.56 -14.78
C CYS A 174 12.38 -5.20 -14.74
N PHE A 175 11.69 -5.54 -13.64
CA PHE A 175 10.28 -5.21 -13.39
C PHE A 175 9.32 -5.63 -14.53
N LYS A 176 8.80 -4.65 -15.30
CA LYS A 176 7.80 -4.89 -16.36
C LYS A 176 8.34 -5.78 -17.48
N ASP A 177 9.65 -5.74 -17.73
CA ASP A 177 10.29 -6.40 -18.88
C ASP A 177 10.95 -7.74 -18.52
N LEU A 178 10.87 -8.14 -17.24
CA LEU A 178 11.41 -9.43 -16.80
C LEU A 178 10.42 -10.54 -17.20
N PRO A 179 10.79 -11.64 -17.87
CA PRO A 179 9.80 -12.66 -18.25
C PRO A 179 9.35 -13.52 -17.05
N MET A 180 8.11 -14.01 -17.09
CA MET A 180 7.66 -15.08 -16.19
C MET A 180 8.29 -16.40 -16.63
N ARG A 181 8.76 -17.20 -15.67
CA ARG A 181 9.12 -18.60 -15.92
C ARG A 181 7.86 -19.35 -16.35
N ALA A 182 8.01 -20.23 -17.34
CA ALA A 182 6.97 -21.15 -17.73
C ALA A 182 6.71 -22.12 -16.56
N LEU A 183 5.62 -21.87 -15.82
CA LEU A 183 5.09 -22.79 -14.83
C LEU A 183 3.91 -23.53 -15.42
N ASN A 184 3.66 -24.74 -14.93
CA ASN A 184 2.47 -25.50 -15.29
C ASN A 184 1.23 -24.64 -14.99
N VAL A 185 0.50 -24.28 -16.05
CA VAL A 185 -0.62 -23.32 -16.03
C VAL A 185 -1.61 -23.60 -14.89
N PRO A 186 -2.03 -24.85 -14.60
CA PRO A 186 -2.96 -25.12 -13.50
C PRO A 186 -2.39 -24.76 -12.12
N SER A 187 -1.12 -25.10 -11.86
CA SER A 187 -0.47 -24.82 -10.57
C SER A 187 -0.28 -23.32 -10.32
N ALA A 188 0.07 -22.55 -11.37
CA ALA A 188 0.20 -21.11 -11.28
C ALA A 188 -1.15 -20.44 -10.99
N ILE A 189 -2.21 -20.89 -11.64
CA ILE A 189 -3.58 -20.40 -11.41
C ILE A 189 -4.01 -20.71 -9.97
N SER A 190 -3.86 -21.96 -9.50
CA SER A 190 -4.24 -22.33 -8.14
C SER A 190 -3.51 -21.50 -7.08
N MET A 191 -2.20 -21.28 -7.26
CA MET A 191 -1.40 -20.48 -6.33
C MET A 191 -1.83 -19.00 -6.34
N MET A 192 -2.13 -18.43 -7.51
CA MET A 192 -2.60 -17.04 -7.63
C MET A 192 -4.00 -16.86 -7.06
N VAL A 193 -4.93 -17.79 -7.31
CA VAL A 193 -6.28 -17.77 -6.74
C VAL A 193 -6.21 -17.88 -5.22
N ALA A 194 -5.39 -18.78 -4.69
CA ALA A 194 -5.17 -18.90 -3.24
C ALA A 194 -4.58 -17.60 -2.66
N ALA A 195 -3.62 -16.97 -3.35
CA ALA A 195 -3.04 -15.70 -2.94
C ALA A 195 -4.06 -14.56 -2.92
N GLU A 196 -5.00 -14.50 -3.86
CA GLU A 196 -6.07 -13.49 -3.87
C GLU A 196 -7.14 -13.74 -2.81
N LEU A 197 -7.57 -15.01 -2.65
CA LEU A 197 -8.56 -15.38 -1.64
C LEU A 197 -8.04 -15.10 -0.22
N LEU A 198 -6.82 -15.55 0.09
CA LEU A 198 -6.22 -15.42 1.42
C LEU A 198 -5.58 -14.05 1.64
N GLY A 199 -4.96 -13.49 0.61
CA GLY A 199 -4.21 -12.23 0.69
C GLY A 199 -5.05 -10.97 0.53
N PHE A 200 -6.27 -11.08 0.00
CA PHE A 200 -7.16 -9.92 -0.17
C PHE A 200 -8.60 -10.16 0.29
N LEU A 201 -9.29 -11.20 -0.21
CA LEU A 201 -10.72 -11.39 0.08
C LEU A 201 -10.97 -11.68 1.58
N GLY A 202 -10.18 -12.56 2.19
CA GLY A 202 -10.22 -12.83 3.62
C GLY A 202 -10.01 -11.55 4.45
N PRO A 203 -8.91 -10.80 4.24
CA PRO A 203 -8.69 -9.49 4.86
C PRO A 203 -9.84 -8.50 4.68
N LEU A 204 -10.43 -8.40 3.48
CA LEU A 204 -11.57 -7.54 3.18
C LEU A 204 -12.81 -7.91 4.01
N ILE A 205 -13.12 -9.20 4.12
CA ILE A 205 -14.23 -9.69 4.94
C ILE A 205 -13.98 -9.36 6.42
N ILE A 206 -12.77 -9.63 6.92
CA ILE A 206 -12.44 -9.39 8.33
C ILE A 206 -12.50 -7.90 8.67
N ILE A 207 -11.91 -7.02 7.85
CA ILE A 207 -11.91 -5.59 8.12
C ILE A 207 -13.33 -5.01 8.00
N GLY A 208 -14.12 -5.47 7.02
CA GLY A 208 -15.52 -5.10 6.87
C GLY A 208 -16.37 -5.52 8.07
N PHE A 209 -16.19 -6.75 8.54
CA PHE A 209 -16.86 -7.26 9.73
C PHE A 209 -16.46 -6.50 11.00
N CYS A 210 -15.16 -6.22 11.20
CA CYS A 210 -14.68 -5.41 12.32
C CYS A 210 -15.31 -4.01 12.31
N THR A 211 -15.38 -3.37 11.14
CA THR A 211 -16.01 -2.06 10.96
C THR A 211 -17.49 -2.10 11.29
N TYR A 212 -18.22 -3.10 10.76
CA TYR A 212 -19.63 -3.31 11.06
C TYR A 212 -19.88 -3.44 12.58
N LEU A 213 -19.13 -4.30 13.26
CA LEU A 213 -19.28 -4.53 14.70
C LEU A 213 -19.03 -3.27 15.52
N ILE A 214 -17.98 -2.51 15.20
CA ILE A 214 -17.65 -1.27 15.91
C ILE A 214 -18.73 -0.20 15.67
N VAL A 215 -19.22 -0.04 14.43
CA VAL A 215 -20.30 0.91 14.11
C VAL A 215 -21.60 0.53 14.83
N LYS A 216 -21.96 -0.76 14.84
CA LYS A 216 -23.13 -1.27 15.58
C LYS A 216 -23.00 -1.00 17.08
N SER A 217 -21.84 -1.32 17.66
CA SER A 217 -21.56 -1.08 19.08
C SER A 217 -21.60 0.42 19.42
N PHE A 218 -21.05 1.25 18.54
CA PHE A 218 -21.09 2.71 18.66
C PHE A 218 -22.52 3.24 18.68
N ARG A 219 -23.36 2.83 17.72
CA ARG A 219 -24.77 3.25 17.65
C ARG A 219 -25.53 2.91 18.93
N HIS A 220 -25.38 1.68 19.42
CA HIS A 220 -26.05 1.23 20.64
C HIS A 220 -25.55 1.97 21.90
N ARG A 221 -24.23 2.18 22.06
CA ARG A 221 -23.69 2.93 23.22
C ARG A 221 -24.01 4.42 23.16
N ASN A 222 -24.13 4.99 21.97
CA ASN A 222 -24.51 6.40 21.79
C ASN A 222 -25.96 6.64 22.23
N GLN A 223 -26.88 5.72 21.88
CA GLN A 223 -28.26 5.76 22.36
C GLN A 223 -28.36 5.68 23.89
N LYS A 224 -27.48 4.90 24.52
CA LYS A 224 -27.41 4.77 25.99
C LYS A 224 -26.56 5.85 26.69
N GLN A 225 -26.09 6.87 25.96
CA GLN A 225 -25.16 7.91 26.45
C GLN A 225 -23.86 7.37 27.11
N GLN A 226 -23.44 6.14 26.81
CA GLN A 226 -22.26 5.48 27.38
C GLN A 226 -21.02 5.57 26.46
N PHE A 227 -20.92 6.60 25.63
CA PHE A 227 -19.78 6.74 24.72
C PHE A 227 -18.59 7.39 25.42
N THR A 228 -17.41 6.78 25.30
CA THR A 228 -16.16 7.33 25.85
C THR A 228 -15.25 7.85 24.74
N GLY A 229 -14.27 8.68 25.10
CA GLY A 229 -13.22 9.11 24.16
C GLY A 229 -12.46 7.92 23.54
N SER A 230 -12.30 6.82 24.29
CA SER A 230 -11.69 5.58 23.82
C SER A 230 -12.51 4.92 22.71
N THR A 231 -13.84 4.87 22.83
CA THR A 231 -14.75 4.36 21.79
C THR A 231 -14.63 5.16 20.50
N ARG A 232 -14.63 6.50 20.58
CA ARG A 232 -14.48 7.38 19.40
C ARG A 232 -13.12 7.16 18.73
N LYS A 233 -12.05 7.00 19.51
CA LYS A 233 -10.70 6.72 19.02
C LYS A 233 -10.64 5.37 18.29
N ALA A 234 -11.23 4.31 18.85
CA ALA A 234 -11.27 2.99 18.21
C ALA A 234 -12.06 3.01 16.89
N LEU A 235 -13.25 3.64 16.87
CA LEU A 235 -14.05 3.80 15.66
C LEU A 235 -13.29 4.58 14.58
N ARG A 236 -12.65 5.70 14.95
CA ARG A 236 -11.83 6.47 14.01
C ARG A 236 -10.70 5.63 13.44
N MET A 237 -10.00 4.86 14.28
CA MET A 237 -8.88 4.02 13.84
C MET A 237 -9.33 3.00 12.79
N VAL A 238 -10.40 2.25 13.08
CA VAL A 238 -10.87 1.22 12.16
C VAL A 238 -11.43 1.83 10.87
N ARG A 239 -12.14 2.96 10.94
CA ARG A 239 -12.61 3.66 9.73
C ARG A 239 -11.46 4.13 8.84
N VAL A 240 -10.39 4.69 9.41
CA VAL A 240 -9.21 5.09 8.64
C VAL A 240 -8.52 3.86 8.05
N CYS A 241 -8.33 2.78 8.83
CA CYS A 241 -7.73 1.54 8.33
C CYS A 241 -8.55 0.94 7.17
N THR A 242 -9.88 0.91 7.29
CA THR A 242 -10.78 0.47 6.22
C THR A 242 -10.69 1.39 5.01
N GLY A 243 -10.69 2.71 5.20
CA GLY A 243 -10.58 3.67 4.10
C GLY A 243 -9.28 3.50 3.31
N VAL A 244 -8.14 3.39 4.00
CA VAL A 244 -6.84 3.14 3.37
C VAL A 244 -6.84 1.79 2.67
N PHE A 245 -7.35 0.74 3.32
CA PHE A 245 -7.41 -0.59 2.72
C PHE A 245 -8.23 -0.60 1.42
N LEU A 246 -9.44 -0.01 1.47
CA LEU A 246 -10.35 0.05 0.34
C LEU A 246 -9.77 0.88 -0.80
N PHE A 247 -9.20 2.04 -0.50
CA PHE A 247 -8.66 2.93 -1.52
C PHE A 247 -7.39 2.36 -2.16
N CYS A 248 -6.44 1.86 -1.38
CA CYS A 248 -5.14 1.40 -1.89
C CYS A 248 -5.22 0.02 -2.54
N PHE A 249 -5.89 -0.95 -1.91
CA PHE A 249 -5.70 -2.36 -2.28
C PHE A 249 -6.84 -2.90 -3.16
N VAL A 250 -8.09 -2.48 -2.95
CA VAL A 250 -9.23 -3.00 -3.71
C VAL A 250 -9.10 -2.76 -5.22
N PRO A 251 -8.71 -1.56 -5.71
CA PRO A 251 -8.60 -1.33 -7.15
C PRO A 251 -7.57 -2.26 -7.80
N TYR A 252 -6.45 -2.52 -7.10
CA TYR A 252 -5.40 -3.40 -7.57
C TYR A 252 -5.86 -4.86 -7.61
N HIS A 253 -6.40 -5.40 -6.52
CA HIS A 253 -6.76 -6.81 -6.46
C HIS A 253 -7.94 -7.18 -7.38
N ILE A 254 -8.94 -6.28 -7.52
CA ILE A 254 -10.00 -6.47 -8.52
C ILE A 254 -9.39 -6.52 -9.92
N ASN A 255 -8.55 -5.54 -10.28
CA ASN A 255 -7.97 -5.51 -11.61
C ASN A 255 -6.95 -6.64 -11.85
N PHE A 256 -6.24 -7.09 -10.82
CA PHE A 256 -5.33 -8.22 -10.92
C PHE A 256 -6.08 -9.51 -11.25
N LEU A 257 -7.23 -9.78 -10.61
CA LEU A 257 -8.08 -10.91 -10.96
C LEU A 257 -8.55 -10.85 -12.42
N LEU A 258 -9.01 -9.67 -12.87
CA LEU A 258 -9.40 -9.45 -14.26
C LEU A 258 -8.23 -9.60 -15.23
N TYR A 259 -7.05 -9.11 -14.86
CA TYR A 259 -5.83 -9.23 -15.65
C TYR A 259 -5.40 -10.70 -15.83
N LEU A 260 -5.57 -11.52 -14.79
CA LEU A 260 -5.37 -12.97 -14.89
C LEU A 260 -6.36 -13.59 -15.88
N MET A 261 -7.64 -13.25 -15.81
CA MET A 261 -8.66 -13.75 -16.75
C MET A 261 -8.35 -13.36 -18.21
N VAL A 262 -7.86 -12.14 -18.44
CA VAL A 262 -7.40 -11.69 -19.78
C VAL A 262 -6.17 -12.48 -20.23
N THR A 263 -5.22 -12.75 -19.33
CA THR A 263 -4.00 -13.51 -19.65
C THR A 263 -4.28 -14.99 -19.96
N GLN A 264 -5.35 -15.55 -19.39
CA GLN A 264 -5.80 -16.92 -19.65
C GLN A 264 -6.81 -17.04 -20.79
N ASN A 265 -7.01 -15.97 -21.59
CA ASN A 265 -7.98 -15.93 -22.69
C ASN A 265 -9.45 -16.23 -22.28
N ILE A 266 -9.81 -16.00 -21.01
CA ILE A 266 -11.19 -16.11 -20.52
C ILE A 266 -11.98 -14.84 -20.93
N ILE A 267 -11.36 -13.67 -20.75
CA ILE A 267 -11.89 -12.40 -21.26
C ILE A 267 -11.22 -12.15 -22.61
N THR A 268 -12.01 -12.24 -23.69
CA THR A 268 -11.52 -12.08 -25.07
C THR A 268 -12.01 -10.79 -25.73
N ASN A 269 -12.98 -10.08 -25.13
CA ASN A 269 -13.44 -8.79 -25.63
C ASN A 269 -12.27 -7.80 -25.66
N CYS A 270 -12.02 -7.18 -26.83
CA CYS A 270 -10.81 -6.37 -26.98
C CYS A 270 -10.82 -5.11 -26.13
N ALA A 271 -11.92 -4.35 -26.13
CA ALA A 271 -12.03 -3.12 -25.35
C ALA A 271 -11.85 -3.38 -23.84
N ALA A 272 -12.47 -4.45 -23.33
CA ALA A 272 -12.30 -4.85 -21.94
C ALA A 272 -10.86 -5.29 -21.63
N SER A 273 -10.27 -6.13 -22.47
CA SER A 273 -8.90 -6.62 -22.30
C SER A 273 -7.87 -5.48 -22.31
N GLN A 274 -8.06 -4.52 -23.22
CA GLN A 274 -7.24 -3.32 -23.30
C GLN A 274 -7.40 -2.47 -22.04
N ALA A 275 -8.62 -2.17 -21.61
CA ALA A 275 -8.88 -1.37 -20.42
C ALA A 275 -8.24 -2.00 -19.17
N ILE A 276 -8.36 -3.32 -18.98
CA ILE A 276 -7.78 -4.06 -17.85
C ILE A 276 -6.25 -3.98 -17.86
N ARG A 277 -5.62 -4.18 -19.02
CA ARG A 277 -4.16 -4.05 -19.18
C ARG A 277 -3.68 -2.63 -18.93
N GLN A 278 -4.44 -1.63 -19.38
CA GLN A 278 -4.10 -0.23 -19.21
C GLN A 278 -4.28 0.26 -17.76
N PHE A 279 -5.32 -0.24 -17.08
CA PHE A 279 -5.60 0.12 -15.68
C PHE A 279 -4.66 -0.58 -14.68
N HIS A 280 -4.06 -1.72 -15.04
CA HIS A 280 -3.15 -2.46 -14.17
C HIS A 280 -2.00 -1.61 -13.58
N PRO A 281 -1.18 -0.88 -14.37
CA PRO A 281 -0.14 -0.02 -13.82
C PRO A 281 -0.70 1.10 -12.93
N ILE A 282 -1.85 1.68 -13.28
CA ILE A 282 -2.52 2.73 -12.49
C ILE A 282 -2.92 2.18 -11.12
N SER A 283 -3.55 1.00 -11.09
CA SER A 283 -3.97 0.34 -9.85
C SER A 283 -2.77 -0.04 -8.95
N LEU A 284 -1.62 -0.43 -9.55
CA LEU A 284 -0.37 -0.65 -8.82
C LEU A 284 0.19 0.62 -8.16
N CYS A 285 0.07 1.76 -8.85
CA CYS A 285 0.42 3.07 -8.29
C CYS A 285 -0.51 3.42 -7.12
N ILE A 286 -1.82 3.27 -7.27
CA ILE A 286 -2.80 3.47 -6.19
C ILE A 286 -2.45 2.60 -4.97
N ALA A 287 -2.08 1.33 -5.18
CA ALA A 287 -1.64 0.44 -4.11
C ALA A 287 -0.37 0.92 -3.41
N SER A 288 0.54 1.59 -4.11
CA SER A 288 1.75 2.21 -3.53
C SER A 288 1.47 3.49 -2.74
N LEU A 289 0.26 4.08 -2.80
CA LEU A 289 -0.08 5.22 -1.93
C LEU A 289 -0.23 4.82 -0.47
N ASN A 290 -0.33 3.52 -0.17
CA ASN A 290 -0.42 3.02 1.20
C ASN A 290 0.72 3.57 2.07
N CYS A 291 1.95 3.64 1.56
CA CYS A 291 3.09 4.15 2.31
C CYS A 291 2.95 5.63 2.70
N CYS A 292 2.21 6.43 1.93
CA CYS A 292 1.95 7.84 2.25
C CYS A 292 0.69 8.03 3.10
N LEU A 293 -0.28 7.12 3.01
CA LEU A 293 -1.57 7.22 3.71
C LEU A 293 -1.56 6.54 5.09
N ASN A 294 -0.74 5.51 5.31
CA ASN A 294 -0.58 4.85 6.60
C ASN A 294 -0.19 5.83 7.73
N PRO A 295 0.66 6.85 7.51
CA PRO A 295 0.91 7.93 8.47
C PRO A 295 -0.33 8.68 8.98
N LEU A 296 -1.43 8.73 8.21
CA LEU A 296 -2.70 9.32 8.67
C LEU A 296 -3.30 8.54 9.85
N ILE A 297 -3.08 7.22 9.89
CA ILE A 297 -3.45 6.37 11.03
C ILE A 297 -2.75 6.93 12.27
N TYR A 298 -1.47 7.30 12.20
CA TYR A 298 -0.74 7.81 13.37
C TYR A 298 -1.17 9.23 13.75
N TYR A 299 -1.30 10.12 12.76
CA TYR A 299 -1.66 11.53 12.96
C TYR A 299 -3.05 11.70 13.60
N PHE A 300 -4.06 10.98 13.11
CA PHE A 300 -5.41 11.12 13.64
C PHE A 300 -5.63 10.43 14.99
N LEU A 301 -4.68 9.61 15.45
CA LEU A 301 -4.85 8.70 16.58
C LEU A 301 -3.87 8.89 17.73
N THR A 302 -2.72 9.53 17.53
CA THR A 302 -1.78 9.88 18.61
C THR A 302 -1.74 11.39 18.80
N THR A 303 -2.15 11.85 19.98
CA THR A 303 -2.01 13.25 20.42
C THR A 303 -0.55 13.69 20.39
N GLU A 304 0.35 12.73 20.58
CA GLU A 304 1.79 12.90 20.62
C GLU A 304 2.39 13.14 19.24
N PHE A 305 1.95 12.41 18.20
CA PHE A 305 2.38 12.68 16.82
C PHE A 305 1.89 14.06 16.36
N LYS A 306 0.67 14.45 16.75
CA LYS A 306 0.17 15.82 16.50
C LYS A 306 1.03 16.88 17.18
N GLN A 307 1.42 16.67 18.43
CA GLN A 307 2.29 17.59 19.17
C GLN A 307 3.69 17.69 18.52
N GLN A 308 4.29 16.57 18.13
CA GLN A 308 5.61 16.57 17.48
C GLN A 308 5.59 17.23 16.10
N LEU A 309 4.54 16.99 15.30
CA LEU A 309 4.35 17.64 14.01
C LEU A 309 4.11 19.15 14.16
N SER A 310 3.34 19.55 15.17
CA SER A 310 3.11 20.95 15.51
C SER A 310 4.37 21.66 16.00
N GLN A 311 5.19 21.00 16.83
CA GLN A 311 6.47 21.53 17.31
C GLN A 311 7.53 21.64 16.21
N HIS A 312 7.64 20.63 15.32
CA HIS A 312 8.55 20.71 14.18
C HIS A 312 8.06 21.74 13.15
N GLY A 313 6.76 21.76 12.85
CA GLY A 313 6.15 22.77 11.98
C GLY A 313 6.35 24.19 12.49
N SER A 314 6.17 24.43 13.80
CA SER A 314 6.39 25.74 14.41
C SER A 314 7.87 26.11 14.50
N SER A 315 8.78 25.15 14.73
CA SER A 315 10.23 25.40 14.72
C SER A 315 10.75 25.79 13.33
N VAL A 316 10.23 25.16 12.26
CA VAL A 316 10.57 25.51 10.87
C VAL A 316 9.96 26.86 10.47
N LEU A 317 8.73 27.15 10.91
CA LEU A 317 8.10 28.45 10.68
C LEU A 317 8.83 29.57 11.43
N ARG A 318 9.24 29.31 12.68
CA ARG A 318 10.01 30.24 13.52
C ARG A 318 11.42 30.47 12.99
N GLY A 319 12.08 29.42 12.50
CA GLY A 319 13.38 29.54 11.83
C GLY A 319 13.31 30.35 10.54
N ARG A 320 12.22 30.23 9.75
CA ARG A 320 11.99 31.04 8.55
C ARG A 320 11.64 32.50 8.86
N LEU A 321 10.88 32.77 9.92
CA LEU A 321 10.59 34.13 10.38
C LEU A 321 11.87 34.83 10.85
N MET A 322 12.69 34.16 11.66
CA MET A 322 13.98 34.70 12.13
C MET A 322 14.97 34.93 11.00
N SER A 323 15.03 34.05 9.98
CA SER A 323 15.89 34.26 8.82
C SER A 323 15.44 35.44 7.93
N THR A 324 14.13 35.72 7.89
CA THR A 324 13.55 36.84 7.12
C THR A 324 13.78 38.18 7.82
N GLU A 325 13.72 38.23 9.16
CA GLU A 325 14.08 39.42 9.95
C GLU A 325 15.57 39.75 9.80
N SER A 326 16.44 38.74 9.80
CA SER A 326 17.89 38.95 9.63
C SER A 326 18.29 39.44 8.23
N THR A 327 17.50 39.15 7.18
CA THR A 327 17.76 39.69 5.82
C THR A 327 17.16 41.08 5.60
N SER A 328 16.12 41.45 6.36
CA SER A 328 15.58 42.81 6.40
C SER A 328 16.54 43.79 7.07
N SER A 329 17.24 43.37 8.13
CA SER A 329 18.15 44.24 8.90
C SER A 329 19.47 44.58 8.19
N TYR A 330 19.79 43.96 7.06
CA TYR A 330 20.98 44.26 6.24
C TYR A 330 20.67 45.16 5.02
N ARG A 331 19.41 45.59 4.86
CA ARG A 331 18.94 46.42 3.74
C ARG A 331 18.50 47.83 4.15
N GLU A 332 18.70 48.22 5.40
CA GLU A 332 18.56 49.60 5.88
C GLU A 332 19.92 50.26 6.12
#